data_AF-A0A1Q7HR39-F1
#
_entry.id   AF-A0A1Q7HR39-F1
#
_cell.length_a   1.000
_cell.length_b   1.000
_cell.length_c   1.000
_cell.angle_alpha   90.00
_cell.angle_beta   90.00
_cell.angle_gamma   90.00
#
_symmetry.space_group_name_H-M   'P 1'
#
loop_
_entity.id
_entity.type
_entity.pdbx_description
1 polymer ?
#
loop_
_entity_poly.entity_id
_entity_poly.type
_entity_poly.pdbx_seq_one_letter_code
_entity_poly.pdbx_strand_id
1 'polypeptide(L)'
;MRSQTPESHACALLLADHYLATGKDAEAARLLKEELDRCRGRGERLSLHVRLWRLSAGRGDDDAARHHLDEAARLAPDRNQFLMRVHETHLALLRSGAARLRERVERGARRSADLQAMLRTLLDLGQVREAAAALDRRASEIEPQEASRLRAEMALRGGDYARAAELLKHLGPSRALAFAAARAGDYALSARTLEALVRGGAEPGLETSLARVYRDMVVADLMGGRRRLVGETRLSFGDGAPA
;
A
#
# COMPACT_ATOMS: atom_id res chain seq x y z
N MET A 1 42.70 16.09 -23.67
CA MET A 1 42.54 14.99 -22.68
C MET A 1 41.31 14.13 -23.00
N ARG A 2 41.22 13.57 -24.21
CA ARG A 2 40.14 12.64 -24.65
C ARG A 2 40.71 11.32 -25.20
N SER A 3 42.00 11.06 -24.95
CA SER A 3 42.76 10.03 -25.67
C SER A 3 43.46 9.00 -24.80
N GLN A 4 43.22 8.95 -23.48
CA GLN A 4 43.85 7.96 -22.60
C GLN A 4 42.97 7.58 -21.40
N THR A 5 41.83 6.94 -21.68
CA THR A 5 41.22 5.89 -20.85
C THR A 5 40.12 5.23 -21.68
N PRO A 6 40.10 3.89 -21.85
CA PRO A 6 38.98 3.22 -22.48
C PRO A 6 37.72 3.46 -21.64
N GLU A 7 36.58 3.42 -22.31
CA GLU A 7 35.19 3.41 -21.84
C GLU A 7 34.99 2.59 -20.54
N SER A 8 35.43 3.13 -19.41
CA SER A 8 35.33 2.45 -18.13
C SER A 8 33.91 2.66 -17.62
N HIS A 9 33.20 1.56 -17.41
CA HIS A 9 31.89 1.53 -16.76
C HIS A 9 31.83 2.49 -15.56
N ALA A 10 32.88 2.53 -14.72
CA ALA A 10 32.99 3.43 -13.58
C ALA A 10 32.98 4.93 -13.96
N CYS A 11 33.65 5.32 -15.05
CA CYS A 11 33.64 6.70 -15.54
C CYS A 11 32.26 7.10 -16.07
N ALA A 12 31.55 6.20 -16.75
CA ALA A 12 30.20 6.47 -17.21
C ALA A 12 29.21 6.60 -16.04
N LEU A 13 29.38 5.81 -14.99
CA LEU A 13 28.62 5.94 -13.75
C LEU A 13 28.85 7.31 -13.08
N LEU A 14 30.11 7.74 -12.93
CA LEU A 14 30.45 9.04 -12.34
C LEU A 14 29.89 10.21 -13.18
N LEU A 15 29.96 10.10 -14.50
CA LEU A 15 29.40 11.11 -15.40
C LEU A 15 27.86 11.16 -15.31
N ALA A 16 27.21 9.99 -15.22
CA ALA A 16 25.76 9.94 -14.99
C ALA A 16 25.39 10.58 -13.65
N ASP A 17 26.14 10.31 -12.57
CA ASP A 17 25.91 10.94 -11.27
C ASP A 17 26.10 12.46 -11.32
N HIS A 18 27.09 12.95 -12.08
CA HIS A 18 27.27 14.38 -12.32
C HIS A 18 26.09 14.99 -13.10
N TYR A 19 25.57 14.30 -14.11
CA TYR A 19 24.38 14.75 -14.83
C TYR A 19 23.16 14.82 -13.91
N LEU A 20 22.95 13.83 -13.05
CA LEU A 20 21.87 13.85 -12.05
C LEU A 20 22.04 15.02 -11.07
N ALA A 21 23.25 15.26 -10.57
CA ALA A 21 23.55 16.38 -9.67
C ALA A 21 23.32 17.75 -10.32
N THR A 22 23.42 17.84 -11.65
CA THR A 22 23.21 19.07 -12.42
C THR A 22 21.80 19.17 -13.04
N GLY A 23 20.89 18.26 -12.68
CA GLY A 23 19.51 18.23 -13.19
C GLY A 23 19.36 17.80 -14.64
N LYS A 24 20.42 17.26 -15.25
CA LYS A 24 20.47 16.75 -16.63
C LYS A 24 20.02 15.30 -16.69
N ASP A 25 18.80 15.14 -16.27
CA ASP A 25 18.15 13.88 -16.04
C ASP A 25 18.09 13.03 -17.33
N ALA A 26 17.66 13.63 -18.44
CA ALA A 26 17.52 12.93 -19.72
C ALA A 26 18.87 12.43 -20.24
N GLU A 27 19.91 13.23 -20.10
CA GLU A 27 21.28 12.91 -20.49
C GLU A 27 21.87 11.79 -19.63
N ALA A 28 21.61 11.80 -18.32
CA ALA A 28 21.98 10.70 -17.43
C ALA A 28 21.30 9.38 -17.85
N ALA A 29 19.99 9.43 -18.14
CA ALA A 29 19.24 8.26 -18.58
C ALA A 29 19.78 7.69 -19.90
N ARG A 30 20.07 8.57 -20.87
CA ARG A 30 20.60 8.16 -22.17
C ARG A 30 21.98 7.51 -22.02
N LEU A 31 22.89 8.13 -21.28
CA LEU A 31 24.22 7.58 -21.02
C LEU A 31 24.15 6.20 -20.36
N LEU A 32 23.32 6.04 -19.33
CA LEU A 32 23.16 4.75 -18.63
C LEU A 32 22.57 3.66 -19.53
N LYS A 33 21.67 4.00 -20.46
CA LYS A 33 21.13 3.04 -21.45
C LYS A 33 22.19 2.63 -22.47
N GLU A 34 22.95 3.59 -23.01
CA GLU A 34 24.04 3.32 -23.95
C GLU A 34 25.10 2.39 -23.33
N GLU A 35 25.43 2.60 -22.05
CA GLU A 35 26.32 1.70 -21.31
C GLU A 35 25.72 0.32 -21.07
N LEU A 36 24.41 0.25 -20.79
CA LEU A 36 23.73 -1.02 -20.56
C LEU A 36 23.75 -1.91 -21.81
N ASP A 37 23.67 -1.31 -22.99
CA ASP A 37 23.73 -2.03 -24.27
C ASP A 37 25.13 -2.57 -24.58
N ARG A 38 26.18 -1.87 -24.14
CA ARG A 38 27.58 -2.28 -24.33
C ARG A 38 28.08 -3.25 -23.26
N CYS A 39 27.52 -3.16 -22.06
CA CYS A 39 27.94 -3.89 -20.89
C CYS A 39 27.57 -5.39 -20.94
N ARG A 40 28.57 -6.25 -20.72
CA ARG A 40 28.40 -7.72 -20.66
C ARG A 40 28.47 -8.29 -19.24
N GLY A 41 29.03 -7.56 -18.28
CA GLY A 41 29.19 -8.02 -16.90
C GLY A 41 27.87 -8.07 -16.12
N ARG A 42 27.57 -9.18 -15.43
CA ARG A 42 26.35 -9.32 -14.61
C ARG A 42 26.24 -8.24 -13.52
N GLY A 43 27.33 -7.98 -12.80
CA GLY A 43 27.36 -6.99 -11.71
C GLY A 43 27.22 -5.54 -12.21
N GLU A 44 27.84 -5.23 -13.34
CA GLU A 44 27.76 -3.92 -13.99
C GLU A 44 26.33 -3.66 -14.53
N ARG A 45 25.71 -4.65 -15.18
CA ARG A 45 24.31 -4.59 -15.62
C ARG A 45 23.35 -4.38 -14.44
N LEU A 46 23.56 -5.09 -13.33
CA LEU A 46 22.79 -4.89 -12.11
C LEU A 46 22.90 -3.43 -11.61
N SER A 47 24.12 -2.88 -11.56
CA SER A 47 24.36 -1.49 -11.15
C SER A 47 23.62 -0.49 -12.04
N LEU A 48 23.66 -0.69 -13.37
CA LEU A 48 22.98 0.17 -14.35
C LEU A 48 21.45 0.09 -14.21
N HIS A 49 20.89 -1.11 -14.10
CA HIS A 49 19.44 -1.28 -13.90
C HIS A 49 18.95 -0.64 -12.60
N VAL A 50 19.72 -0.74 -11.50
CA VAL A 50 19.37 -0.07 -10.24
C VAL A 50 19.36 1.45 -10.38
N ARG A 51 20.33 2.02 -11.10
CA ARG A 51 20.39 3.48 -11.34
C ARG A 51 19.25 3.95 -12.25
N LEU A 52 18.98 3.23 -13.33
CA LEU A 52 17.87 3.52 -14.24
C LEU A 52 16.52 3.38 -13.54
N TRP A 53 16.33 2.37 -12.71
CA TRP A 53 15.14 2.22 -11.87
C TRP A 53 14.91 3.44 -10.97
N ARG A 54 15.95 3.89 -10.24
CA ARG A 54 15.85 5.08 -9.37
C ARG A 54 15.48 6.33 -10.14
N LEU A 55 16.05 6.48 -11.33
CA LEU A 55 15.81 7.62 -12.20
C LEU A 55 14.37 7.63 -12.73
N SER A 56 13.88 6.50 -13.24
CA SER A 56 12.49 6.34 -13.67
C SER A 56 11.50 6.55 -12.52
N ALA A 57 11.77 5.97 -11.36
CA ALA A 57 10.94 6.14 -10.16
C ALA A 57 10.90 7.60 -9.68
N GLY A 58 12.03 8.33 -9.75
CA GLY A 58 12.10 9.75 -9.41
C GLY A 58 11.26 10.65 -10.33
N ARG A 59 11.07 10.24 -11.59
CA ARG A 59 10.25 10.95 -12.59
C ARG A 59 8.78 10.55 -12.60
N GLY A 60 8.41 9.48 -11.88
CA GLY A 60 7.07 8.90 -11.94
C GLY A 60 6.80 8.09 -13.21
N ASP A 61 7.84 7.60 -13.89
CA ASP A 61 7.72 6.65 -14.99
C ASP A 61 7.66 5.22 -14.42
N ASP A 62 6.47 4.84 -13.97
CA ASP A 62 6.23 3.58 -13.25
C ASP A 62 6.51 2.34 -14.10
N ASP A 63 6.23 2.39 -15.41
CA ASP A 63 6.44 1.25 -16.31
C ASP A 63 7.94 1.00 -16.53
N ALA A 64 8.72 2.05 -16.81
CA ALA A 64 10.17 1.91 -16.93
C ALA A 64 10.82 1.52 -15.60
N ALA A 65 10.31 2.06 -14.48
CA ALA A 65 10.79 1.68 -13.15
C ALA A 65 10.55 0.19 -12.87
N ARG A 66 9.35 -0.32 -13.15
CA ARG A 66 9.01 -1.76 -12.98
C ARG A 66 9.93 -2.64 -13.84
N HIS A 67 10.08 -2.30 -15.12
CA HIS A 67 10.94 -3.05 -16.03
C HIS A 67 12.39 -3.15 -15.51
N HIS A 68 13.00 -2.03 -15.11
CA HIS A 68 14.37 -2.02 -14.62
C HIS A 68 14.52 -2.71 -13.26
N LEU A 69 13.49 -2.65 -12.41
CA LEU A 69 13.49 -3.34 -11.13
C LEU A 69 13.43 -4.86 -11.31
N ASP A 70 12.61 -5.35 -12.24
CA ASP A 70 12.50 -6.78 -12.56
C ASP A 70 13.82 -7.34 -13.10
N GLU A 71 14.47 -6.61 -14.02
CA GLU A 71 15.78 -6.99 -14.54
C GLU A 71 16.86 -6.98 -13.44
N ALA A 72 16.87 -5.95 -12.58
CA ALA A 72 17.78 -5.92 -11.44
C ALA A 72 17.54 -7.09 -10.46
N ALA A 73 16.29 -7.43 -10.18
CA ALA A 73 15.93 -8.54 -9.30
C ALA A 73 16.41 -9.90 -9.83
N ARG A 74 16.39 -10.11 -11.15
CA ARG A 74 16.91 -11.32 -11.80
C ARG A 74 18.43 -11.43 -11.69
N LEU A 75 19.13 -10.29 -11.75
CA LEU A 75 20.59 -10.24 -11.73
C LEU A 75 21.17 -10.28 -10.31
N ALA A 76 20.41 -9.89 -9.30
CA ALA A 76 20.84 -9.82 -7.91
C ALA A 76 21.37 -11.18 -7.40
N PRO A 77 22.53 -11.21 -6.71
CA PRO A 77 23.07 -12.43 -6.12
C PRO A 77 22.30 -12.88 -4.87
N ASP A 78 21.79 -11.92 -4.09
CA ASP A 78 20.91 -12.14 -2.96
C ASP A 78 19.63 -11.30 -3.15
N ARG A 79 18.51 -11.99 -3.36
CA ARG A 79 17.21 -11.37 -3.61
C ARG A 79 16.69 -10.65 -2.36
N ASN A 80 16.90 -11.18 -1.16
CA ASN A 80 16.37 -10.60 0.06
C ASN A 80 17.10 -9.29 0.39
N GLN A 81 18.43 -9.32 0.33
CA GLN A 81 19.24 -8.10 0.53
C GLN A 81 18.92 -7.04 -0.54
N PHE A 82 18.73 -7.45 -1.79
CA PHE A 82 18.34 -6.54 -2.87
C PHE A 82 16.98 -5.88 -2.60
N LEU A 83 15.95 -6.68 -2.28
CA LEU A 83 14.60 -6.17 -2.00
C LEU A 83 14.58 -5.22 -0.79
N MET A 84 15.39 -5.48 0.24
CA MET A 84 15.54 -4.56 1.38
C MET A 84 16.08 -3.19 0.94
N ARG A 85 17.14 -3.15 0.13
CA ARG A 85 17.72 -1.89 -0.37
C ARG A 85 16.78 -1.14 -1.31
N VAL A 86 16.03 -1.88 -2.13
CA VAL A 86 14.96 -1.33 -2.99
C VAL A 86 13.90 -0.67 -2.12
N HIS A 87 13.44 -1.37 -1.08
CA HIS A 87 12.44 -0.87 -0.14
C HIS A 87 12.90 0.43 0.55
N GLU A 88 14.11 0.46 1.09
CA GLU A 88 14.69 1.66 1.71
C GLU A 88 14.75 2.85 0.75
N THR A 89 15.18 2.61 -0.49
CA THR A 89 15.25 3.65 -1.52
C THR A 89 13.85 4.15 -1.89
N HIS A 90 12.87 3.26 -2.04
CA HIS A 90 11.48 3.62 -2.32
C HIS A 90 10.88 4.46 -1.18
N LEU A 91 11.12 4.09 0.08
CA LEU A 91 10.71 4.89 1.22
C LEU A 91 11.35 6.28 1.21
N ALA A 92 12.63 6.41 0.84
CA ALA A 92 13.29 7.70 0.71
C ALA A 92 12.64 8.58 -0.38
N LEU A 93 12.31 7.99 -1.54
CA LEU A 93 11.59 8.67 -2.61
C LEU A 93 10.21 9.14 -2.17
N LEU A 94 9.42 8.27 -1.53
CA LEU A 94 8.11 8.63 -0.98
C LEU A 94 8.20 9.77 0.04
N ARG A 95 9.17 9.72 0.97
CA ARG A 95 9.41 10.80 1.94
C ARG A 95 9.75 12.13 1.26
N SER A 96 10.59 12.11 0.23
CA SER A 96 10.94 13.30 -0.55
C SER A 96 9.73 13.85 -1.32
N GLY A 97 8.90 12.97 -1.88
CA GLY A 97 7.64 13.31 -2.55
C GLY A 97 6.65 13.97 -1.60
N ALA A 98 6.46 13.38 -0.41
CA ALA A 98 5.63 13.95 0.65
C ALA A 98 6.14 15.35 1.07
N ALA A 99 7.45 15.55 1.23
CA ALA A 99 8.01 16.86 1.56
C ALA A 99 7.72 17.92 0.48
N ARG A 100 7.89 17.58 -0.81
CA ARG A 100 7.54 18.48 -1.93
C ARG A 100 6.04 18.79 -1.98
N LEU A 101 5.19 17.81 -1.72
CA LEU A 101 3.73 18.00 -1.67
C LEU A 101 3.33 18.92 -0.51
N ARG A 102 3.91 18.74 0.68
CA ARG A 102 3.70 19.65 1.83
C ARG A 102 4.04 21.09 1.46
N GLU A 103 5.22 21.30 0.88
CA GLU A 103 5.69 22.63 0.49
C GLU A 103 4.77 23.29 -0.55
N ARG A 104 4.26 22.52 -1.53
CA ARG A 104 3.28 23.00 -2.52
C ARG A 104 1.94 23.36 -1.89
N VAL A 105 1.46 22.55 -0.95
CA VAL A 105 0.20 22.78 -0.22
C VAL A 105 0.33 24.01 0.69
N GLU A 106 1.46 24.20 1.36
CA GLU A 106 1.73 25.37 2.20
C GLU A 106 1.83 26.67 1.42
N ARG A 107 2.41 26.64 0.22
CA ARG A 107 2.46 27.80 -0.70
C ARG A 107 1.11 28.22 -1.27
N GLY A 108 0.01 27.57 -0.87
CA GLY A 108 -1.35 28.05 -1.16
C GLY A 108 -1.80 27.81 -2.60
N ALA A 109 -1.15 26.91 -3.33
CA ALA A 109 -1.76 26.36 -4.55
C ALA A 109 -2.97 25.52 -4.11
N ARG A 110 -4.15 26.15 -4.05
CA ARG A 110 -5.45 25.54 -3.70
C ARG A 110 -5.82 24.46 -4.72
N ARG A 111 -5.11 23.35 -4.69
CA ARG A 111 -5.37 22.17 -5.50
C ARG A 111 -5.72 21.06 -4.53
N SER A 112 -7.03 20.81 -4.40
CA SER A 112 -7.57 19.67 -3.65
C SER A 112 -6.85 18.36 -4.02
N ALA A 113 -6.45 18.22 -5.29
CA ALA A 113 -5.64 17.10 -5.78
C ALA A 113 -4.25 16.97 -5.11
N ASP A 114 -3.54 18.08 -4.87
CA ASP A 114 -2.22 18.05 -4.21
C ASP A 114 -2.37 17.69 -2.72
N LEU A 115 -3.41 18.21 -2.07
CA LEU A 115 -3.75 17.86 -0.69
C LEU A 115 -4.12 16.38 -0.58
N GLN A 116 -4.93 15.86 -1.49
CA GLN A 116 -5.29 14.43 -1.54
C GLN A 116 -4.06 13.55 -1.79
N ALA A 117 -3.20 13.90 -2.74
CA ALA A 117 -1.97 13.18 -3.02
C ALA A 117 -1.03 13.18 -1.80
N MET A 118 -0.93 14.32 -1.11
CA MET A 118 -0.16 14.44 0.13
C MET A 118 -0.71 13.50 1.20
N LEU A 119 -2.02 13.52 1.46
CA LEU A 119 -2.66 12.68 2.48
C LEU A 119 -2.47 11.20 2.21
N ARG A 120 -2.62 10.75 0.95
CA ARG A 120 -2.37 9.35 0.55
C ARG A 120 -0.91 8.95 0.79
N THR A 121 0.04 9.80 0.37
CA THR A 121 1.47 9.55 0.59
C THR A 121 1.82 9.46 2.08
N LEU A 122 1.22 10.29 2.92
CA LEU A 122 1.41 10.22 4.38
C LEU A 122 0.85 8.91 4.96
N LEU A 123 -0.29 8.43 4.47
CA LEU A 123 -0.86 7.15 4.88
C LEU A 123 0.01 5.96 4.44
N ASP A 124 0.53 5.98 3.22
CA ASP A 124 1.47 4.97 2.72
C ASP A 124 2.77 4.91 3.53
N LEU A 125 3.23 6.08 4.00
CA LEU A 125 4.39 6.19 4.91
C LEU A 125 4.07 5.83 6.37
N GLY A 126 2.82 5.53 6.70
CA GLY A 126 2.37 5.27 8.07
C GLY A 126 2.34 6.51 8.97
N GLN A 127 2.45 7.72 8.41
CA GLN A 127 2.41 9.00 9.13
C GLN A 127 0.96 9.43 9.45
N VAL A 128 0.19 8.53 10.09
CA VAL A 128 -1.26 8.65 10.31
C VAL A 128 -1.63 9.92 11.08
N ARG A 129 -0.88 10.24 12.15
CA ARG A 129 -1.15 11.43 12.99
C ARG A 129 -0.99 12.73 12.21
N GLU A 130 0.03 12.80 11.36
CA GLU A 130 0.29 13.96 10.53
C GLU A 130 -0.78 14.12 9.46
N ALA A 131 -1.18 13.01 8.82
CA ALA A 131 -2.26 12.99 7.84
C ALA A 131 -3.59 13.47 8.45
N ALA A 132 -3.92 13.01 9.66
CA ALA A 132 -5.13 13.45 10.38
C ALA A 132 -5.10 14.96 10.67
N ALA A 133 -4.00 15.47 11.22
CA ALA A 133 -3.85 16.90 11.51
C ALA A 133 -3.87 17.78 10.24
N ALA A 134 -3.40 17.26 9.11
CA ALA A 134 -3.48 17.96 7.82
C ALA A 134 -4.91 17.98 7.27
N LEU A 135 -5.64 16.86 7.38
CA LEU A 135 -7.03 16.75 6.96
C LEU A 135 -7.95 17.64 7.79
N ASP A 136 -7.80 17.66 9.11
CA ASP A 136 -8.68 18.45 9.99
C ASP A 136 -8.53 19.96 9.76
N ARG A 137 -7.30 20.44 9.50
CA ARG A 137 -7.05 21.86 9.18
C ARG A 137 -7.66 22.31 7.85
N ARG A 138 -7.83 21.40 6.89
CA ARG A 138 -8.24 21.70 5.51
C ARG A 138 -9.44 20.86 5.07
N ALA A 139 -10.29 20.48 6.01
CA ALA A 139 -11.43 19.61 5.75
C ALA A 139 -12.42 20.21 4.74
N SER A 140 -12.50 21.54 4.65
CA SER A 140 -13.35 22.27 3.70
C SER A 140 -12.83 22.23 2.25
N GLU A 141 -11.56 21.85 2.03
CA GLU A 141 -10.94 21.78 0.71
C GLU A 141 -11.12 20.41 0.04
N ILE A 142 -11.69 19.44 0.75
CA ILE A 142 -11.90 18.07 0.30
C ILE A 142 -13.39 17.76 0.29
N GLU A 143 -13.82 17.02 -0.73
CA GLU A 143 -15.18 16.53 -0.82
C GLU A 143 -15.56 15.71 0.44
N PRO A 144 -16.75 15.92 1.04
CA PRO A 144 -17.14 15.27 2.30
C PRO A 144 -17.06 13.73 2.29
N GLN A 145 -17.39 13.11 1.16
CA GLN A 145 -17.33 11.65 1.01
C GLN A 145 -15.87 11.14 1.01
N GLU A 146 -14.97 11.83 0.30
CA GLU A 146 -13.54 11.49 0.28
C GLU A 146 -12.88 11.77 1.63
N ALA A 147 -13.26 12.87 2.31
CA ALA A 147 -12.80 13.13 3.67
C ALA A 147 -13.24 12.03 4.65
N SER A 148 -14.45 11.49 4.50
CA SER A 148 -14.93 10.34 5.30
C SER A 148 -14.14 9.06 5.01
N ARG A 149 -13.81 8.79 3.74
CA ARG A 149 -12.94 7.66 3.34
C ARG A 149 -11.54 7.77 3.96
N LEU A 150 -10.91 8.95 3.87
CA LEU A 150 -9.59 9.19 4.44
C LEU A 150 -9.59 9.05 5.96
N ARG A 151 -10.63 9.53 6.66
CA ARG A 151 -10.77 9.33 8.11
C ARG A 151 -10.93 7.87 8.49
N ALA A 152 -11.69 7.11 7.72
CA ALA A 152 -11.82 5.67 7.93
C ALA A 152 -10.48 4.95 7.75
N GLU A 153 -9.72 5.30 6.70
CA GLU A 153 -8.39 4.72 6.47
C GLU A 153 -7.40 5.09 7.58
N MET A 154 -7.40 6.34 8.05
CA MET A 154 -6.59 6.77 9.20
C MET A 154 -6.93 5.95 10.46
N ALA A 155 -8.21 5.71 10.74
CA ALA A 155 -8.65 4.90 11.87
C ALA A 155 -8.19 3.44 11.74
N LEU A 156 -8.31 2.85 10.55
CA LEU A 156 -7.81 1.49 10.26
C LEU A 156 -6.30 1.37 10.52
N ARG A 157 -5.51 2.30 10.00
CA ARG A 157 -4.04 2.31 10.16
C ARG A 157 -3.62 2.60 11.60
N GLY A 158 -4.42 3.37 12.33
CA GLY A 158 -4.23 3.67 13.75
C GLY A 158 -4.66 2.55 14.70
N GLY A 159 -5.32 1.50 14.21
CA GLY A 159 -5.83 0.39 15.01
C GLY A 159 -7.16 0.65 15.71
N ASP A 160 -7.81 1.79 15.45
CA ASP A 160 -9.15 2.12 15.96
C ASP A 160 -10.22 1.53 15.03
N TYR A 161 -10.37 0.20 15.10
CA TYR A 161 -11.24 -0.55 14.20
C TYR A 161 -12.73 -0.26 14.42
N ALA A 162 -13.14 0.07 15.65
CA ALA A 162 -14.52 0.42 15.96
C ALA A 162 -14.91 1.73 15.27
N ARG A 163 -14.09 2.77 15.41
CA ARG A 163 -14.31 4.04 14.71
C ARG A 163 -14.24 3.90 13.20
N ALA A 164 -13.30 3.10 12.69
CA ALA A 164 -13.22 2.82 11.26
C ALA A 164 -14.50 2.18 10.73
N ALA A 165 -15.06 1.20 11.44
CA ALA A 165 -16.32 0.55 11.06
C ALA A 165 -17.48 1.55 11.01
N GLU A 166 -17.64 2.42 12.02
CA GLU A 166 -18.68 3.44 12.03
C GLU A 166 -18.60 4.38 10.82
N LEU A 167 -17.40 4.87 10.49
CA LEU A 167 -17.21 5.75 9.34
C LEU A 167 -17.51 5.04 8.00
N LEU A 168 -17.16 3.76 7.89
CA LEU A 168 -17.34 2.99 6.66
C LEU A 168 -18.79 2.53 6.43
N LYS A 169 -19.60 2.35 7.49
CA LYS A 169 -21.02 1.97 7.36
C LYS A 169 -21.79 2.87 6.39
N HIS A 170 -21.54 4.18 6.45
CA HIS A 170 -22.21 5.17 5.60
C HIS A 170 -21.73 5.17 4.15
N LEU A 171 -20.57 4.57 3.87
CA LEU A 171 -19.96 4.52 2.54
C LEU A 171 -20.36 3.26 1.76
N GLY A 172 -21.04 2.32 2.42
CA GLY A 172 -21.51 1.06 1.82
C GLY A 172 -20.60 -0.14 2.09
N PRO A 173 -21.00 -1.33 1.61
CA PRO A 173 -20.27 -2.57 1.85
C PRO A 173 -18.90 -2.52 1.18
N SER A 174 -17.85 -2.85 1.94
CA SER A 174 -16.47 -2.91 1.46
C SER A 174 -15.64 -3.90 2.29
N ARG A 175 -14.54 -4.41 1.73
CA ARG A 175 -13.62 -5.28 2.47
C ARG A 175 -13.06 -4.59 3.71
N ALA A 176 -12.80 -3.29 3.62
CA ALA A 176 -12.35 -2.46 4.72
C ALA A 176 -13.36 -2.43 5.87
N LEU A 177 -14.66 -2.30 5.56
CA LEU A 177 -15.72 -2.35 6.57
C LEU A 177 -15.79 -3.73 7.23
N ALA A 178 -15.79 -4.80 6.44
CA ALA A 178 -15.82 -6.15 6.96
C ALA A 178 -14.62 -6.44 7.88
N PHE A 179 -13.42 -6.02 7.47
CA PHE A 179 -12.20 -6.16 8.26
C PHE A 179 -12.27 -5.35 9.56
N ALA A 180 -12.67 -4.07 9.49
CA ALA A 180 -12.81 -3.21 10.66
C ALA A 180 -13.80 -3.80 11.68
N ALA A 181 -14.98 -4.22 11.21
CA ALA A 181 -16.03 -4.81 12.04
C ALA A 181 -15.55 -6.09 12.75
N ALA A 182 -14.90 -7.01 12.04
CA ALA A 182 -14.36 -8.23 12.64
C ALA A 182 -13.29 -7.91 13.70
N ARG A 183 -12.39 -6.97 13.42
CA ARG A 183 -11.35 -6.55 14.38
C ARG A 183 -11.90 -5.79 15.60
N ALA A 184 -13.04 -5.12 15.44
CA ALA A 184 -13.78 -4.48 16.52
C ALA A 184 -14.64 -5.47 17.35
N GLY A 185 -14.77 -6.73 16.90
CA GLY A 185 -15.60 -7.74 17.53
C GLY A 185 -17.06 -7.76 17.07
N ASP A 186 -17.45 -6.91 16.12
CA ASP A 186 -18.78 -6.95 15.48
C ASP A 186 -18.77 -7.94 14.30
N TYR A 187 -18.72 -9.22 14.64
CA TYR A 187 -18.70 -10.31 13.66
C TYR A 187 -19.99 -10.36 12.83
N ALA A 188 -21.13 -9.96 13.39
CA ALA A 188 -22.40 -9.95 12.71
C ALA A 188 -22.44 -8.89 11.58
N LEU A 189 -21.90 -7.69 11.82
CA LEU A 189 -21.73 -6.69 10.77
C LEU A 189 -20.71 -7.15 9.71
N SER A 190 -19.61 -7.75 10.15
CA SER A 190 -18.58 -8.26 9.24
C SER A 190 -19.13 -9.32 8.27
N ALA A 191 -19.84 -10.32 8.81
CA ALA A 191 -20.47 -11.38 8.02
C ALA A 191 -21.49 -10.83 7.02
N ARG A 192 -22.42 -9.97 7.47
CA ARG A 192 -23.42 -9.34 6.60
C ARG A 192 -22.79 -8.51 5.48
N THR A 193 -21.70 -7.81 5.78
CA THR A 193 -20.96 -7.02 4.78
C THR A 193 -20.32 -7.94 3.74
N LEU A 194 -19.67 -9.03 4.17
CA LEU A 194 -19.06 -10.00 3.26
C LEU A 194 -20.10 -10.75 2.42
N GLU A 195 -21.24 -11.13 3.01
CA GLU A 195 -22.36 -11.73 2.26
C GLU A 195 -22.87 -10.79 1.16
N ALA A 196 -23.02 -9.50 1.46
CA ALA A 196 -23.42 -8.50 0.47
C ALA A 196 -22.41 -8.39 -0.67
N LEU A 197 -21.11 -8.44 -0.37
CA LEU A 197 -20.03 -8.42 -1.37
C LEU A 197 -20.01 -9.70 -2.22
N VAL A 198 -20.16 -10.88 -1.60
CA VAL A 198 -20.22 -12.17 -2.30
C VAL A 198 -21.40 -12.23 -3.26
N ARG A 199 -22.59 -11.73 -2.85
CA ARG A 199 -23.76 -11.64 -3.73
C ARG A 199 -23.56 -10.67 -4.89
N GLY A 200 -22.73 -9.65 -4.71
CA GLY A 200 -22.47 -8.59 -5.68
C GLY A 200 -21.36 -8.90 -6.70
N GLY A 201 -20.54 -9.93 -6.49
CA GLY A 201 -19.51 -10.32 -7.46
C GLY A 201 -18.46 -11.31 -6.96
N ALA A 202 -17.74 -11.89 -7.93
CA ALA A 202 -16.71 -12.91 -7.74
C ALA A 202 -15.32 -12.31 -7.45
N GLU A 203 -15.18 -11.51 -6.39
CA GLU A 203 -13.84 -11.16 -5.94
C GLU A 203 -13.15 -12.39 -5.30
N PRO A 204 -11.88 -12.67 -5.65
CA PRO A 204 -11.17 -13.82 -5.09
C PRO A 204 -10.99 -13.68 -3.56
N GLY A 205 -11.27 -14.78 -2.87
CA GLY A 205 -11.04 -14.92 -1.42
C GLY A 205 -12.12 -14.32 -0.52
N LEU A 206 -13.24 -13.80 -1.05
CA LEU A 206 -14.36 -13.34 -0.22
C LEU A 206 -15.01 -14.48 0.56
N GLU A 207 -15.25 -15.63 -0.08
CA GLU A 207 -15.82 -16.81 0.58
C GLU A 207 -14.92 -17.33 1.71
N THR A 208 -13.61 -17.38 1.48
CA THR A 208 -12.63 -17.76 2.51
C THR A 208 -12.65 -16.78 3.68
N SER A 209 -12.78 -15.48 3.39
CA SER A 209 -12.88 -14.45 4.42
C SER A 209 -14.17 -14.59 5.22
N LEU A 210 -15.29 -14.87 4.56
CA LEU A 210 -16.60 -15.09 5.18
C LEU A 210 -16.59 -16.33 6.08
N ALA A 211 -16.07 -17.46 5.59
CA ALA A 211 -15.92 -18.68 6.37
C ALA A 211 -15.03 -18.49 7.61
N ARG A 212 -13.98 -17.65 7.51
CA ARG A 212 -13.18 -17.26 8.66
C ARG A 212 -13.99 -16.46 9.68
N VAL A 213 -14.73 -15.43 9.23
CA VAL A 213 -15.55 -14.60 10.13
C VAL A 213 -16.63 -15.42 10.83
N TYR A 214 -17.29 -16.36 10.14
CA TYR A 214 -18.25 -17.25 10.81
C TYR A 214 -17.62 -18.12 11.89
N ARG A 215 -16.41 -18.66 11.64
CA ARG A 215 -15.68 -19.41 12.68
C ARG A 215 -15.32 -18.52 13.87
N ASP A 216 -14.80 -17.32 13.62
CA ASP A 216 -14.42 -16.36 14.67
C ASP A 216 -15.65 -15.92 15.49
N MET A 217 -16.81 -15.77 14.84
CA MET A 217 -18.10 -15.50 15.48
C MET A 217 -18.53 -16.62 16.41
N VAL A 218 -18.55 -17.87 15.93
CA VAL A 218 -18.91 -19.05 16.74
C VAL A 218 -17.95 -19.20 17.92
N VAL A 219 -16.64 -19.02 17.70
CA VAL A 219 -15.64 -19.06 18.78
C VAL A 219 -15.92 -17.96 19.81
N ALA A 220 -16.20 -16.73 19.38
CA ALA A 220 -16.52 -15.63 20.29
C ALA A 220 -17.79 -15.90 21.11
N ASP A 221 -18.83 -16.47 20.50
CA ASP A 221 -20.08 -16.85 21.19
C ASP A 221 -19.84 -17.95 22.22
N LEU A 222 -19.03 -18.96 21.88
CA LEU A 222 -18.67 -20.06 22.79
C LEU A 222 -17.79 -19.58 23.95
N MET A 223 -16.81 -18.70 23.70
CA MET A 223 -15.89 -18.17 24.71
C MET A 223 -16.52 -17.08 25.59
N GLY A 224 -17.51 -16.34 25.07
CA GLY A 224 -18.30 -15.36 25.81
C GLY A 224 -19.33 -15.98 26.79
N GLY A 225 -19.29 -17.30 26.99
CA GLY A 225 -20.22 -18.12 27.75
C GLY A 225 -20.36 -17.80 29.25
N ARG A 226 -21.00 -16.67 29.55
CA ARG A 226 -21.96 -16.52 30.67
C ARG A 226 -23.38 -16.24 30.18
N ARG A 227 -23.63 -16.17 28.87
CA ARG A 227 -24.98 -16.14 28.32
C ARG A 227 -25.36 -17.54 27.86
N ARG A 228 -26.25 -18.17 28.64
CA ARG A 228 -26.99 -19.38 28.26
C ARG A 228 -27.46 -19.23 26.82
N LEU A 229 -27.06 -20.16 25.95
CA LEU A 229 -27.69 -20.36 24.65
C LEU A 229 -29.19 -20.57 24.91
N VAL A 230 -30.01 -19.56 24.62
CA VAL A 230 -31.47 -19.65 24.65
C VAL A 230 -31.87 -20.42 23.40
N GLY A 231 -31.71 -21.73 23.47
CA GLY A 231 -31.87 -22.63 22.35
C GLY A 231 -31.45 -24.03 22.73
N GLU A 232 -31.83 -24.49 23.93
CA GLU A 232 -31.85 -25.92 24.22
C GLU A 232 -32.86 -26.55 23.26
N THR A 233 -32.37 -27.09 22.14
CA THR A 233 -33.14 -28.01 21.32
C THR A 233 -33.36 -29.26 22.16
N ARG A 234 -34.51 -29.37 22.84
CA ARG A 234 -34.94 -30.61 23.48
C ARG A 234 -35.17 -31.64 22.37
N LEU A 235 -34.19 -32.52 22.19
CA LEU A 235 -34.38 -33.77 21.48
C LEU A 235 -35.18 -34.70 22.40
N SER A 236 -36.49 -34.77 22.19
CA SER A 236 -37.31 -35.84 22.76
C SER A 236 -37.18 -37.05 21.86
N PHE A 237 -36.49 -38.08 22.32
CA PHE A 237 -36.61 -39.42 21.76
C PHE A 237 -37.97 -39.95 22.20
N GLY A 238 -38.85 -40.22 21.24
CA GLY A 238 -40.14 -40.86 21.53
C GLY A 238 -39.90 -42.24 22.12
N ASP A 239 -40.65 -42.60 23.15
CA ASP A 239 -40.67 -43.95 23.71
C ASP A 239 -41.13 -44.91 22.61
N GLY A 240 -40.16 -45.57 21.98
CA GLY A 240 -40.40 -46.77 21.19
C GLY A 240 -40.91 -47.85 22.14
N ALA A 241 -42.23 -47.98 22.21
CA ALA A 241 -42.89 -49.07 22.93
C ALA A 241 -42.42 -50.43 22.34
N PRO A 242 -42.23 -51.44 23.18
CA PRO A 242 -41.63 -52.72 22.78
C PRO A 242 -42.64 -53.55 21.99
N ALA A 243 -42.13 -54.31 21.02
CA ALA A 243 -42.75 -55.52 20.50
C ALA A 243 -41.76 -56.67 20.64
#